data_AF-A0A7T5RFF8-F1
#
_entry.id   AF-A0A7T5RFF8-F1
#
_cell.length_a   1.000
_cell.length_b   1.000
_cell.length_c   1.000
_cell.angle_alpha   90.00
_cell.angle_beta   90.00
_cell.angle_gamma   90.00
#
_symmetry.space_group_name_H-M   'P 1'
#
loop_
_entity.id
_entity.type
_entity.pdbx_description
1 polymer ?
#
loop_
_entity_poly.entity_id
_entity_poly.type
_entity_poly.pdbx_seq_one_letter_code
_entity_poly.pdbx_strand_id
1 'polypeptide(L)'
;MKSLAKVIAETKFKDRPKNLSREFQVYGVYLAETLQDTKHYSFYIKLAKELPRGLLEEALNYTKDYYGAKNKARVFMWKLQQLKQNLI
;
A
#
# COMPACT_ATOMS: atom_id res chain seq x y z
N MET A 1 10.90 -15.45 -25.46
CA MET A 1 9.49 -15.55 -25.04
C MET A 1 9.39 -15.19 -23.55
N LYS A 2 8.36 -14.45 -23.13
CA LYS A 2 8.13 -14.21 -21.69
C LYS A 2 7.63 -15.51 -21.04
N SER A 3 8.02 -15.77 -19.79
CA SER A 3 7.54 -16.94 -19.04
C SER A 3 6.06 -16.79 -18.67
N LEU A 4 5.33 -17.90 -18.61
CA LEU A 4 3.91 -17.94 -18.19
C LEU A 4 3.70 -17.30 -16.83
N ALA A 5 4.60 -17.55 -15.87
CA ALA A 5 4.56 -16.93 -14.55
C ALA A 5 4.61 -15.39 -14.61
N LYS A 6 5.44 -14.83 -15.51
CA LYS A 6 5.54 -13.38 -15.71
C LYS A 6 4.26 -12.81 -16.31
N VAL A 7 3.63 -13.53 -17.24
CA VAL A 7 2.35 -13.11 -17.84
C VAL A 7 1.24 -13.08 -16.81
N ILE A 8 1.12 -14.11 -15.97
CA ILE A 8 0.11 -14.18 -14.89
C ILE A 8 0.28 -13.01 -13.92
N ALA A 9 1.52 -12.70 -13.53
CA ALA A 9 1.82 -11.57 -12.65
C ALA A 9 1.47 -10.22 -13.30
N GLU A 10 1.81 -10.03 -14.59
CA GLU A 10 1.48 -8.82 -15.37
C GLU A 10 -0.05 -8.64 -15.52
N THR A 11 -0.82 -9.73 -15.65
CA THR A 11 -2.29 -9.68 -15.77
C THR A 11 -2.99 -9.39 -14.44
N LYS A 12 -2.45 -9.84 -13.31
CA LYS A 12 -3.10 -9.67 -12.00
C LYS A 12 -3.14 -8.22 -11.55
N PHE A 13 -2.10 -7.44 -11.87
CA PHE A 13 -1.97 -6.04 -11.48
C PHE A 13 -1.52 -5.19 -12.66
N LYS A 14 -2.48 -4.89 -13.56
CA LYS A 14 -2.25 -4.16 -14.80
C LYS A 14 -1.49 -2.83 -14.61
N ASP A 15 -1.86 -2.08 -13.56
CA ASP A 15 -1.34 -0.73 -13.31
C ASP A 15 -0.16 -0.70 -12.32
N ARG A 16 0.42 -1.87 -12.01
CA ARG A 16 1.55 -1.96 -11.10
C ARG A 16 2.77 -1.22 -11.67
N PRO A 17 3.41 -0.33 -10.89
CA PRO A 17 4.59 0.38 -11.36
C PRO A 17 5.76 -0.59 -11.59
N LYS A 18 6.45 -0.42 -12.72
CA LYS A 18 7.59 -1.27 -13.13
C LYS A 18 8.94 -0.75 -12.64
N ASN A 19 9.04 0.56 -12.39
CA ASN A 19 10.28 1.25 -12.03
C ASN A 19 10.38 1.39 -10.50
N LEU A 20 10.58 0.27 -9.80
CA LEU A 20 10.77 0.23 -8.35
C LEU A 20 12.27 0.11 -8.05
N SER A 21 12.93 1.24 -7.78
CA SER A 21 14.37 1.28 -7.47
C SER A 21 14.67 1.66 -6.02
N ARG A 22 13.72 2.32 -5.34
CA ARG A 22 13.87 2.81 -3.97
C ARG A 22 12.94 2.05 -3.02
N GLU A 23 13.38 1.91 -1.77
CA GLU A 23 12.64 1.19 -0.72
C GLU A 23 11.21 1.70 -0.55
N PHE A 24 11.01 3.02 -0.42
CA PHE A 24 9.67 3.61 -0.28
C PHE A 24 8.75 3.34 -1.49
N GLN A 25 9.30 3.12 -2.69
CA GLN A 25 8.49 2.77 -3.87
C GLN A 25 7.99 1.33 -3.75
N VAL A 26 8.88 0.41 -3.37
CA VAL A 26 8.53 -0.99 -3.11
C VAL A 26 7.48 -1.05 -2.00
N TYR A 27 7.67 -0.27 -0.93
CA TYR A 27 6.72 -0.23 0.17
C TYR A 27 5.36 0.35 -0.21
N GLY A 28 5.33 1.44 -0.98
CA GLY A 28 4.08 2.01 -1.46
C GLY A 28 3.28 1.02 -2.32
N VAL A 29 3.97 0.23 -3.15
CA VAL A 29 3.33 -0.87 -3.91
C VAL A 29 2.79 -1.94 -2.98
N TYR A 30 3.59 -2.37 -2.01
CA TYR A 30 3.16 -3.36 -1.02
C TYR A 30 1.94 -2.90 -0.22
N LEU A 31 1.88 -1.63 0.17
CA LEU A 31 0.72 -1.04 0.85
C LEU A 31 -0.54 -1.13 -0.02
N ALA A 32 -0.45 -0.67 -1.27
CA ALA A 32 -1.59 -0.70 -2.19
C ALA A 32 -2.10 -2.12 -2.45
N GLU A 33 -1.20 -3.09 -2.65
CA GLU A 33 -1.55 -4.50 -2.83
C GLU A 33 -2.19 -5.11 -1.57
N THR A 34 -1.62 -4.83 -0.39
CA THR A 34 -2.12 -5.33 0.90
C THR A 34 -3.52 -4.78 1.22
N LEU A 35 -3.76 -3.51 0.89
CA LEU A 35 -5.04 -2.83 1.09
C LEU A 35 -6.05 -3.11 -0.03
N GLN A 36 -5.65 -3.89 -1.05
CA GLN A 36 -6.45 -4.20 -2.24
C GLN A 36 -6.89 -2.94 -3.01
N ASP A 37 -6.07 -1.89 -2.96
CA ASP A 37 -6.32 -0.60 -3.61
C ASP A 37 -5.26 -0.31 -4.68
N THR A 38 -5.17 -1.24 -5.62
CA THR A 38 -4.15 -1.25 -6.68
C THR A 38 -4.39 -0.19 -7.76
N LYS A 39 -5.48 0.57 -7.68
CA LYS A 39 -5.74 1.70 -8.58
C LYS A 39 -4.94 2.95 -8.17
N HIS A 40 -4.50 3.03 -6.92
CA HIS A 40 -3.88 4.23 -6.35
C HIS A 40 -2.41 4.04 -5.95
N TYR A 41 -1.64 3.20 -6.66
CA TYR A 41 -0.23 2.96 -6.37
C TYR A 41 0.60 4.23 -6.14
N SER A 42 0.46 5.22 -7.03
CA SER A 42 1.20 6.49 -6.94
C SER A 42 0.92 7.23 -5.63
N PHE A 43 -0.29 7.13 -5.10
CA PHE A 43 -0.67 7.76 -3.84
C PHE A 43 0.01 7.10 -2.66
N TYR A 44 0.01 5.76 -2.58
CA TYR A 44 0.69 5.02 -1.51
C TYR A 44 2.21 5.18 -1.58
N ILE A 45 2.80 5.26 -2.77
CA ILE A 45 4.23 5.56 -2.95
C ILE A 45 4.57 6.97 -2.43
N LYS A 46 3.71 7.96 -2.71
CA LYS A 46 3.87 9.32 -2.18
C LYS A 46 3.79 9.32 -0.65
N LEU A 47 2.80 8.63 -0.08
CA LEU A 47 2.67 8.45 1.37
C LEU A 47 3.93 7.83 2.00
N ALA A 48 4.45 6.75 1.41
CA ALA A 48 5.66 6.07 1.87
C ALA A 48 6.93 6.95 1.76
N LYS A 49 6.94 7.91 0.83
CA LYS A 49 8.03 8.87 0.68
C LYS A 49 7.96 10.00 1.71
N GLU A 50 6.76 10.45 2.05
CA GLU A 50 6.52 11.63 2.89
C GLU A 50 6.40 11.32 4.38
N LEU A 51 5.94 10.12 4.73
CA LEU A 51 5.68 9.74 6.13
C LEU A 51 6.71 8.73 6.64
N PRO A 52 7.02 8.77 7.95
CA PRO A 52 7.86 7.77 8.58
C PRO A 52 7.29 6.36 8.42
N ARG A 53 8.19 5.39 8.16
CA ARG A 53 7.83 3.98 7.95
C ARG A 53 7.00 3.41 9.10
N GLY A 54 7.42 3.66 10.34
CA GLY A 54 6.75 3.13 11.54
C GLY A 54 5.28 3.55 11.64
N LEU A 55 4.97 4.81 11.29
CA LEU A 55 3.60 5.32 11.29
C LEU A 55 2.70 4.56 10.30
N LEU A 56 3.23 4.30 9.10
CA LEU A 56 2.50 3.55 8.08
C LEU A 56 2.35 2.07 8.45
N GLU A 57 3.37 1.47 9.05
CA GLU A 57 3.31 0.07 9.52
C GLU A 57 2.30 -0.12 10.65
N GLU A 58 2.25 0.81 11.60
CA GLU A 58 1.27 0.77 12.68
C GLU A 58 -0.17 0.87 12.15
N ALA A 59 -0.42 1.80 11.22
CA ALA A 59 -1.72 1.90 10.55
C ALA A 59 -2.06 0.63 9.74
N LEU A 60 -1.07 0.02 9.09
CA LEU A 60 -1.25 -1.20 8.33
C LEU A 60 -1.57 -2.40 9.23
N ASN A 61 -0.84 -2.56 10.34
CA ASN A 61 -1.06 -3.64 11.30
C ASN A 61 -2.49 -3.57 11.86
N TYR A 62 -2.93 -2.39 12.28
CA TYR A 62 -4.31 -2.18 12.71
C TYR A 62 -5.34 -2.58 11.64
N THR A 63 -5.05 -2.27 10.37
CA THR A 63 -5.95 -2.61 9.26
C THR A 63 -5.99 -4.11 8.98
N LYS A 64 -4.89 -4.85 9.22
CA LYS A 64 -4.82 -6.30 9.04
C LYS A 64 -5.69 -7.04 10.04
N ASP A 65 -5.81 -6.53 11.26
CA ASP A 65 -6.68 -7.09 12.30
C ASP A 65 -8.19 -6.91 11.98
N TYR A 66 -8.51 -6.04 11.02
CA TYR A 66 -9.88 -5.74 10.61
C TYR A 66 -10.36 -6.66 9.46
N TYR A 67 -10.65 -7.92 9.78
CA TYR A 67 -11.07 -8.94 8.80
C TYR A 67 -12.38 -8.61 8.07
N GLY A 68 -13.33 -7.93 8.73
CA GLY A 68 -14.65 -7.61 8.18
C GLY A 68 -14.74 -6.31 7.36
N ALA A 69 -13.63 -5.60 7.17
CA ALA A 69 -13.65 -4.31 6.50
C ALA A 69 -13.99 -4.45 5.00
N LYS A 70 -15.12 -3.87 4.57
CA LYS A 70 -15.50 -3.78 3.14
C LYS A 70 -14.46 -3.02 2.30
N ASN A 71 -13.75 -2.07 2.91
CA ASN A 71 -12.70 -1.30 2.26
C ASN A 71 -11.55 -1.06 3.23
N LYS A 72 -10.48 -1.86 3.08
CA LYS A 72 -9.29 -1.80 3.93
C LYS A 72 -8.53 -0.48 3.78
N ALA A 73 -8.48 0.09 2.57
CA ALA A 73 -7.85 1.39 2.33
C ALA A 73 -8.48 2.50 3.18
N ARG A 74 -9.82 2.53 3.31
CA ARG A 74 -10.50 3.53 4.16
C ARG A 74 -10.15 3.38 5.64
N VAL A 75 -10.11 2.15 6.15
CA VAL A 75 -9.72 1.87 7.54
C VAL A 75 -8.28 2.30 7.80
N PHE A 76 -7.38 1.99 6.85
CA PHE A 76 -5.99 2.43 6.89
C PHE A 76 -5.87 3.95 6.93
N MET A 77 -6.56 4.67 6.04
CA MET A 77 -6.51 6.15 6.01
C MET A 77 -7.06 6.76 7.30
N TRP A 78 -8.18 6.24 7.80
CA TRP A 78 -8.76 6.68 9.07
C TRP A 78 -7.78 6.48 10.22
N LYS A 79 -7.17 5.29 10.34
CA LYS A 79 -6.19 5.02 11.40
C LYS A 79 -4.94 5.87 11.26
N LEU A 80 -4.45 6.05 10.03
CA LEU A 80 -3.30 6.92 9.75
C LEU A 80 -3.57 8.37 10.18
N GLN A 81 -4.79 8.87 9.95
CA GLN A 81 -5.19 10.20 10.42
C GLN A 81 -5.20 10.29 11.95
N GLN A 82 -5.70 9.26 12.64
CA GLN A 82 -5.68 9.22 14.11
C GLN A 82 -4.25 9.22 14.66
N LEU A 83 -3.34 8.42 14.07
CA LEU A 83 -1.94 8.38 14.51
C LEU A 83 -1.22 9.71 14.26
N LYS A 84 -1.55 10.41 13.18
CA LYS A 84 -1.03 11.76 12.91
C LYS A 84 -1.54 12.80 13.91
N GLN A 85 -2.81 12.71 14.29
CA GLN A 85 -3.40 13.62 15.29
C GLN A 85 -2.80 13.41 16.67
N ASN A 86 -2.53 12.16 17.06
CA ASN A 86 -1.92 11.85 18.36
C ASN A 86 -0.43 12.23 18.47
N LEU A 87 0.22 12.57 17.35
CA LEU A 87 1.63 13.01 17.32
C LEU A 87 1.79 14.53 17.58
N ILE A 88 0.68 15.28 17.63
CA ILE A 88 0.62 16.74 17.80
C ILE A 88 -0.10 17.04 19.12
#